data_AF-A0A170Z4J5-F1
#
_entry.id   AF-A0A170Z4J5-F1
#
_cell.length_a   1.000
_cell.length_b   1.000
_cell.length_c   1.000
_cell.angle_alpha   90.00
_cell.angle_beta   90.00
_cell.angle_gamma   90.00
#
_symmetry.space_group_name_H-M   'P 1'
#
loop_
_entity.id
_entity.type
_entity.pdbx_description
1 polymer ?
#
loop_
_entity_poly.entity_id
_entity_poly.type
_entity_poly.pdbx_seq_one_letter_code
_entity_poly.pdbx_strand_id
1 'polypeptide(L)'
;MEEVKLESLEDDGQLRNGWLIRTASKSFAVYAATSTEKQEWMAHINKCIEDLLRKSGKKAAEVHAAVWVPDSEANVCMHCKRNQFTVLNRRHHCRKCGDVVCGPCSNKKFLLPSQSSKPLRVCLNCYDILSKAKVQNNYQNSISSKLESKERAGSAESSCEEDSDDDEDSNRPETAPDQPKFYGSSSADVIEEQGTK
;
A
#
# COMPACT_ATOMS: atom_id res chain seq x y z
N MET A 1 -12.37 2.81 -11.03
CA MET A 1 -11.55 3.06 -12.23
C MET A 1 -10.24 3.62 -11.76
N GLU A 2 -9.16 2.95 -12.11
CA GLU A 2 -7.81 3.50 -11.94
C GLU A 2 -7.52 4.43 -13.10
N GLU A 3 -6.73 5.46 -12.86
CA GLU A 3 -6.30 6.39 -13.91
C GLU A 3 -4.98 5.94 -14.51
N VAL A 4 -4.83 6.25 -15.80
CA VAL A 4 -3.70 5.82 -16.63
C VAL A 4 -3.02 7.07 -17.17
N LYS A 5 -1.70 7.15 -16.98
CA LYS A 5 -0.84 8.16 -17.63
C LYS A 5 0.13 7.47 -18.58
N LEU A 6 0.27 8.02 -19.78
CA LEU A 6 1.29 7.60 -20.74
C LEU A 6 2.50 8.54 -20.71
N GLU A 7 3.68 7.99 -20.97
CA GLU A 7 4.94 8.72 -21.03
C GLU A 7 5.87 8.04 -22.04
N SER A 8 6.41 8.77 -23.01
CA SER A 8 7.34 8.19 -23.99
C SER A 8 8.65 7.79 -23.30
N LEU A 9 9.19 6.64 -23.65
CA LEU A 9 10.60 6.33 -23.41
C LEU A 9 11.45 6.81 -24.59
N GLU A 10 12.72 7.03 -24.31
CA GLU A 10 13.79 7.21 -25.29
C GLU A 10 14.22 5.83 -25.85
N ASP A 11 14.86 5.81 -27.01
CA ASP A 11 15.37 4.56 -27.62
C ASP A 11 16.77 4.25 -27.06
N ASP A 12 16.97 3.09 -26.43
CA ASP A 12 18.28 2.62 -25.95
C ASP A 12 18.66 1.27 -26.58
N GLY A 13 19.66 1.28 -27.46
CA GLY A 13 20.17 0.10 -28.15
C GLY A 13 19.10 -0.67 -28.93
N GLN A 14 18.64 -1.79 -28.36
CA GLN A 14 17.57 -2.63 -28.92
C GLN A 14 16.17 -2.28 -28.36
N LEU A 15 16.10 -1.57 -27.23
CA LEU A 15 14.86 -1.14 -26.61
C LEU A 15 14.36 0.13 -27.32
N ARG A 16 13.63 -0.06 -28.41
CA ARG A 16 13.15 1.01 -29.29
C ARG A 16 11.63 1.10 -29.34
N ASN A 17 11.12 2.28 -29.68
CA ASN A 17 9.69 2.58 -29.72
C ASN A 17 8.99 2.29 -28.37
N GLY A 18 9.65 2.61 -27.25
CA GLY A 18 9.12 2.36 -25.90
C GLY A 18 8.19 3.45 -25.37
N TRP A 19 7.25 3.07 -24.48
CA TRP A 19 6.50 3.99 -23.62
C TRP A 19 6.12 3.32 -22.29
N LEU A 20 5.89 4.14 -21.26
CA LEU A 20 5.37 3.69 -19.97
C LEU A 20 3.84 3.82 -19.96
N ILE A 21 3.19 2.79 -19.40
CA ILE A 21 1.81 2.84 -18.93
C ILE A 21 1.87 2.89 -17.41
N ARG A 22 1.45 4.00 -16.81
CA ARG A 22 1.45 4.22 -15.36
C ARG A 22 0.04 4.23 -14.79
N THR A 23 -0.24 3.45 -13.75
CA THR A 23 -1.47 3.55 -12.94
C THR A 23 -1.17 3.69 -11.45
N ALA A 24 -2.20 3.95 -10.64
CA ALA A 24 -2.09 3.98 -9.18
C ALA A 24 -1.67 2.63 -8.55
N SER A 25 -1.99 1.51 -9.19
CA SER A 25 -1.74 0.16 -8.68
C SER A 25 -0.53 -0.55 -9.32
N LYS A 26 -0.31 -0.36 -10.63
CA LYS A 26 0.77 -0.99 -11.40
C LYS A 26 1.26 -0.06 -12.51
N SER A 27 2.56 -0.10 -12.78
CA SER A 27 3.17 0.60 -13.92
C SER A 27 4.14 -0.32 -14.64
N PHE A 28 4.19 -0.23 -15.97
CA PHE A 28 5.02 -1.10 -16.81
C PHE A 28 5.45 -0.39 -18.10
N ALA A 29 6.59 -0.81 -18.66
CA ALA A 29 7.03 -0.41 -19.99
C ALA A 29 6.40 -1.31 -21.07
N VAL A 30 6.11 -0.73 -22.22
CA VAL A 30 5.64 -1.39 -23.44
C VAL A 30 6.50 -0.91 -24.60
N TYR A 31 6.77 -1.79 -25.56
CA TYR A 31 7.55 -1.50 -26.77
C TYR A 31 6.78 -2.01 -27.99
N ALA A 32 6.87 -1.29 -29.12
CA ALA A 32 6.30 -1.70 -30.39
C ALA A 32 7.40 -2.02 -31.43
N ALA A 33 7.08 -2.82 -32.46
CA ALA A 33 8.04 -3.14 -33.51
C ALA A 33 8.39 -1.90 -34.35
N THR A 34 7.44 -0.98 -34.53
CA THR A 34 7.61 0.27 -35.29
C THR A 34 7.22 1.51 -34.47
N SER A 35 7.76 2.67 -34.90
CA SER A 35 7.39 3.98 -34.34
C SER A 35 5.93 4.33 -34.63
N THR A 36 5.41 3.91 -35.80
CA THR A 36 4.00 4.09 -36.19
C THR A 36 3.05 3.38 -35.22
N GLU A 37 3.29 2.09 -34.93
CA GLU A 37 2.50 1.35 -33.94
C GLU A 37 2.55 2.03 -32.55
N LYS A 38 3.73 2.49 -32.09
CA LYS A 38 3.84 3.25 -30.83
C LYS A 38 2.93 4.49 -30.86
N GLN A 39 2.94 5.26 -31.93
CA GLN A 39 2.11 6.46 -32.08
C GLN A 39 0.61 6.11 -32.09
N GLU A 40 0.21 5.10 -32.85
CA GLU A 40 -1.19 4.63 -32.94
C GLU A 40 -1.70 4.09 -31.61
N TRP A 41 -0.94 3.23 -30.93
CA TRP A 41 -1.29 2.70 -29.61
C TRP A 41 -1.39 3.81 -28.56
N MET A 42 -0.41 4.72 -28.49
CA MET A 42 -0.46 5.85 -27.56
C MET A 42 -1.65 6.79 -27.83
N ALA A 43 -1.91 7.12 -29.10
CA ALA A 43 -3.05 7.96 -29.48
C ALA A 43 -4.40 7.31 -29.16
N HIS A 44 -4.56 6.01 -29.43
CA HIS A 44 -5.78 5.28 -29.12
C HIS A 44 -6.03 5.20 -27.61
N ILE A 45 -5.00 4.86 -26.82
CA ILE A 45 -5.12 4.77 -25.35
C ILE A 45 -5.42 6.16 -24.74
N ASN A 46 -4.77 7.23 -25.22
CA ASN A 46 -5.08 8.60 -24.79
C ASN A 46 -6.55 8.98 -25.05
N LYS A 47 -7.07 8.69 -26.26
CA LYS A 47 -8.48 8.91 -26.59
C LYS A 47 -9.42 8.13 -25.67
N CYS A 48 -9.08 6.88 -25.32
CA CYS A 48 -9.85 6.10 -24.35
C CYS A 48 -9.81 6.72 -22.93
N ILE A 49 -8.67 7.29 -22.51
CA ILE A 49 -8.54 7.99 -21.22
C ILE A 49 -9.44 9.25 -21.23
N GLU A 50 -9.37 10.08 -22.26
CA GLU A 50 -10.21 11.28 -22.42
C GLU A 50 -11.71 10.95 -22.36
N ASP A 51 -12.16 9.91 -23.07
CA ASP A 51 -13.53 9.44 -23.06
C ASP A 51 -13.97 8.93 -21.67
N LEU A 52 -13.07 8.30 -20.90
CA LEU A 52 -13.36 7.83 -19.54
C LEU A 52 -13.37 8.97 -18.51
N LEU A 53 -12.47 9.95 -18.62
CA LEU A 53 -12.47 11.14 -17.76
C LEU A 53 -13.74 11.96 -18.00
N ARG A 54 -14.10 12.22 -19.27
CA ARG A 54 -15.33 12.93 -19.66
C ARG A 54 -16.61 12.25 -19.16
N LYS A 55 -16.64 10.90 -19.10
CA LYS A 55 -17.79 10.13 -18.59
C LYS A 55 -17.82 9.99 -17.05
N SER A 56 -16.69 10.12 -16.36
CA SER A 56 -16.59 9.84 -14.92
C SER A 56 -16.44 11.06 -14.02
N GLY A 57 -16.07 12.23 -14.58
CA GLY A 57 -15.90 13.48 -13.83
C GLY A 57 -14.73 13.47 -12.82
N LYS A 58 -13.79 12.53 -12.97
CA LYS A 58 -12.66 12.34 -12.03
C LYS A 58 -11.39 13.01 -12.54
N LYS A 59 -10.48 13.31 -11.62
CA LYS A 59 -9.21 14.00 -11.88
C LYS A 59 -8.00 13.09 -11.66
N ALA A 60 -6.98 13.37 -12.46
CA ALA A 60 -5.56 13.04 -12.30
C ALA A 60 -5.15 12.48 -10.93
N ALA A 61 -5.04 11.16 -10.83
CA ALA A 61 -4.29 10.49 -9.77
C ALA A 61 -2.78 10.77 -9.94
N GLU A 62 -2.29 11.83 -9.30
CA GLU A 62 -0.89 12.30 -9.39
C GLU A 62 0.15 11.29 -8.90
N VAL A 63 -0.26 10.31 -8.10
CA VAL A 63 0.63 9.28 -7.52
C VAL A 63 0.45 7.95 -8.25
N HIS A 64 1.47 7.55 -8.99
CA HIS A 64 1.54 6.26 -9.68
C HIS A 64 2.38 5.21 -8.94
N ALA A 65 2.15 3.93 -9.24
CA ALA A 65 3.04 2.86 -8.83
C ALA A 65 4.40 2.94 -9.55
N ALA A 66 5.44 2.38 -8.95
CA ALA A 66 6.75 2.27 -9.60
C ALA A 66 6.71 1.27 -10.77
N VAL A 67 7.41 1.60 -11.85
CA VAL A 67 7.75 0.65 -12.92
C VAL A 67 8.77 -0.34 -12.37
N TRP A 68 8.59 -1.63 -12.62
CA TRP A 68 9.53 -2.65 -12.14
C TRP A 68 10.68 -2.82 -13.13
N VAL A 69 11.90 -2.95 -12.60
CA VAL A 69 13.08 -3.27 -13.42
C VAL A 69 12.99 -4.74 -13.88
N PRO A 70 13.14 -5.03 -15.19
CA PRO A 70 13.13 -6.39 -15.72
C PRO A 70 14.20 -7.30 -15.09
N ASP A 71 13.81 -8.56 -14.86
CA ASP A 71 14.69 -9.58 -14.27
C ASP A 71 15.95 -9.86 -15.13
N SER A 72 15.89 -9.61 -16.44
CA SER A 72 17.00 -9.73 -17.40
C SER A 72 18.12 -8.69 -17.16
N GLU A 73 17.76 -7.48 -16.71
CA GLU A 73 18.69 -6.37 -16.49
C GLU A 73 19.38 -6.49 -15.13
N ALA A 74 18.69 -7.05 -14.13
CA ALA A 74 19.20 -7.20 -12.78
C ALA A 74 19.91 -8.54 -12.55
N ASN A 75 21.22 -8.61 -12.80
CA ASN A 75 22.04 -9.80 -12.48
C ASN A 75 22.56 -9.83 -11.03
N VAL A 76 22.59 -8.69 -10.34
CA VAL A 76 22.94 -8.57 -8.91
C VAL A 76 21.89 -7.75 -8.16
N CYS A 77 21.74 -7.99 -6.85
CA CYS A 77 20.82 -7.24 -6.00
C CYS A 77 21.13 -5.73 -6.04
N MET A 78 20.15 -4.93 -6.49
CA MET A 78 20.34 -3.50 -6.77
C MET A 78 20.70 -2.68 -5.52
N HIS A 79 20.35 -3.16 -4.32
CA HIS A 79 20.71 -2.52 -3.05
C HIS A 79 22.09 -2.93 -2.51
N CYS A 80 22.32 -4.23 -2.21
CA CYS A 80 23.58 -4.63 -1.57
C CYS A 80 24.75 -4.81 -2.53
N LYS A 81 24.50 -4.88 -3.84
CA LYS A 81 25.43 -5.19 -4.95
C LYS A 81 26.23 -6.51 -4.84
N ARG A 82 26.25 -7.17 -3.68
CA ARG A 82 27.01 -8.39 -3.38
C ARG A 82 26.31 -9.70 -3.77
N ASN A 83 24.98 -9.75 -3.72
CA ASN A 83 24.24 -10.98 -3.99
C ASN A 83 23.91 -11.09 -5.48
N GLN A 84 24.63 -11.95 -6.22
CA GLN A 84 24.30 -12.32 -7.60
C GLN A 84 23.07 -13.24 -7.63
N PHE A 85 22.14 -13.01 -8.55
CA PHE A 85 20.92 -13.80 -8.65
C PHE A 85 21.16 -15.12 -9.39
N THR A 86 20.53 -16.20 -8.90
CA THR A 86 20.65 -17.56 -9.45
C THR A 86 19.31 -18.29 -9.30
N VAL A 87 19.22 -19.54 -9.79
CA VAL A 87 18.04 -20.41 -9.61
C VAL A 87 17.68 -20.58 -8.12
N LEU A 88 18.69 -20.57 -7.24
CA LEU A 88 18.54 -20.67 -5.79
C LEU A 88 18.38 -19.29 -5.13
N ASN A 89 19.24 -18.32 -5.44
CA ASN A 89 19.07 -16.93 -4.97
C ASN A 89 18.14 -16.16 -5.90
N ARG A 90 16.82 -16.36 -5.71
CA ARG A 90 15.77 -15.79 -6.55
C ARG A 90 15.64 -14.26 -6.41
N ARG A 91 15.22 -13.62 -7.51
CA ARG A 91 14.88 -12.19 -7.61
C ARG A 91 13.58 -11.85 -6.87
N HIS A 92 13.50 -10.64 -6.32
CA HIS A 92 12.27 -10.07 -5.77
C HIS A 92 12.19 -8.56 -6.08
N HIS A 93 11.04 -8.04 -6.50
CA HIS A 93 10.86 -6.59 -6.67
C HIS A 93 10.39 -5.88 -5.39
N CYS A 94 10.90 -4.68 -5.13
CA CYS A 94 10.31 -3.77 -4.15
C CYS A 94 9.05 -3.11 -4.72
N ARG A 95 7.89 -3.26 -4.08
CA ARG A 95 6.62 -2.71 -4.59
C ARG A 95 6.53 -1.17 -4.54
N LYS A 96 7.42 -0.50 -3.79
CA LYS A 96 7.46 0.97 -3.67
C LYS A 96 8.38 1.65 -4.68
N CYS A 97 9.49 1.03 -5.09
CA CYS A 97 10.48 1.64 -6.01
C CYS A 97 10.76 0.84 -7.29
N GLY A 98 10.32 -0.41 -7.41
CA GLY A 98 10.52 -1.24 -8.60
C GLY A 98 11.85 -2.01 -8.66
N ASP A 99 12.83 -1.66 -7.81
CA ASP A 99 14.16 -2.29 -7.76
C ASP A 99 14.11 -3.81 -7.52
N VAL A 100 15.02 -4.53 -8.19
CA VAL A 100 15.25 -5.97 -8.00
C VAL A 100 16.23 -6.21 -6.85
N VAL A 101 15.77 -6.94 -5.83
CA VAL A 101 16.43 -7.14 -4.54
C VAL A 101 16.43 -8.61 -4.12
N CYS A 102 17.44 -9.01 -3.37
CA CYS A 102 17.48 -10.32 -2.72
C CYS A 102 16.58 -10.38 -1.47
N GLY A 103 16.33 -11.60 -0.97
CA GLY A 103 15.55 -11.85 0.24
C GLY A 103 15.97 -10.98 1.44
N PRO A 104 17.26 -10.97 1.86
CA PRO A 104 17.74 -10.15 2.97
C PRO A 104 17.48 -8.64 2.83
N CYS A 105 17.67 -8.07 1.64
CA CYS A 105 17.42 -6.64 1.38
C CYS A 105 15.94 -6.26 1.33
N SER A 106 15.02 -7.23 1.43
CA SER A 106 13.58 -7.05 1.24
C SER A 106 12.73 -7.92 2.18
N ASN A 107 13.23 -8.20 3.38
CA ASN A 107 12.55 -9.04 4.38
C ASN A 107 11.36 -8.35 5.09
N LYS A 108 11.03 -7.10 4.74
CA LYS A 108 9.91 -6.33 5.29
C LYS A 108 8.73 -6.25 4.32
N LYS A 109 7.54 -6.00 4.89
CA LYS A 109 6.32 -5.66 4.15
C LYS A 109 5.73 -4.36 4.68
N PHE A 110 5.10 -3.57 3.82
CA PHE A 110 4.41 -2.33 4.18
C PHE A 110 3.09 -2.22 3.41
N LEU A 111 2.06 -1.59 4.00
CA LEU A 111 0.77 -1.40 3.32
C LEU A 111 0.88 -0.25 2.32
N LEU A 112 0.56 -0.52 1.04
CA LEU A 112 0.55 0.48 -0.03
C LEU A 112 -0.89 0.61 -0.55
N PRO A 113 -1.71 1.53 0.01
CA PRO A 113 -3.17 1.53 -0.21
C PRO A 113 -3.60 1.67 -1.68
N SER A 114 -2.81 2.35 -2.52
CA SER A 114 -3.09 2.46 -3.96
C SER A 114 -2.85 1.17 -4.76
N GLN A 115 -2.15 0.19 -4.18
CA GLN A 115 -1.77 -1.07 -4.83
C GLN A 115 -2.43 -2.31 -4.20
N SER A 116 -2.68 -2.31 -2.88
CA SER A 116 -3.34 -3.41 -2.18
C SER A 116 -3.82 -3.04 -0.79
N SER A 117 -4.90 -3.71 -0.35
CA SER A 117 -5.35 -3.76 1.04
C SER A 117 -4.47 -4.64 1.95
N LYS A 118 -3.52 -5.40 1.40
CA LYS A 118 -2.61 -6.29 2.17
C LYS A 118 -1.16 -5.76 2.11
N PRO A 119 -0.34 -5.92 3.17
CA PRO A 119 1.05 -5.48 3.16
C PRO A 119 1.90 -6.15 2.06
N LEU A 120 2.55 -5.32 1.23
CA LEU A 120 3.37 -5.73 0.09
C LEU A 120 4.86 -5.68 0.43
N ARG A 121 5.68 -6.53 -0.23
CA ARG A 121 7.14 -6.57 -0.02
C ARG A 121 7.80 -5.25 -0.41
N VAL A 122 8.64 -4.72 0.47
CA VAL A 122 9.46 -3.53 0.21
C VAL A 122 10.92 -3.80 0.55
N CYS A 123 11.84 -3.11 -0.10
CA CYS A 123 13.24 -3.07 0.33
C CYS A 123 13.37 -2.30 1.66
N LEU A 124 14.47 -2.53 2.39
CA LEU A 124 14.71 -1.90 3.70
C LEU A 124 14.62 -0.36 3.63
N ASN A 125 15.28 0.27 2.65
CA ASN A 125 15.24 1.72 2.45
C ASN A 125 13.80 2.26 2.30
N CYS A 126 12.97 1.62 1.47
CA CYS A 126 11.57 2.02 1.33
C CYS A 126 10.77 1.76 2.61
N TYR A 127 11.04 0.69 3.34
CA TYR A 127 10.39 0.42 4.63
C TYR A 127 10.68 1.54 5.65
N ASP A 128 11.94 1.97 5.75
CA ASP A 128 12.36 3.00 6.70
C ASP A 128 11.78 4.38 6.35
N ILE A 129 11.78 4.75 5.06
CA ILE A 129 11.16 5.99 4.56
C ILE A 129 9.65 5.99 4.85
N LEU A 130 8.95 4.91 4.49
CA LEU A 130 7.50 4.79 4.69
C LEU A 130 7.11 4.76 6.18
N SER A 131 7.94 4.14 7.02
CA SER A 131 7.71 4.08 8.47
C SER A 131 7.90 5.44 9.14
N LYS A 132 8.95 6.19 8.77
CA LYS A 132 9.17 7.57 9.24
C LYS A 132 8.00 8.48 8.84
N ALA A 133 7.59 8.44 7.57
CA ALA A 133 6.45 9.21 7.07
C ALA A 133 5.16 8.89 7.83
N LYS A 134 4.89 7.61 8.14
CA LYS A 134 3.71 7.22 8.93
C LYS A 134 3.72 7.80 10.35
N VAL A 135 4.87 7.80 11.02
CA VAL A 135 5.00 8.39 12.37
C VAL A 135 4.77 9.91 12.33
N GLN A 136 5.31 10.60 11.33
CA GLN A 136 5.13 12.05 11.15
C GLN A 136 3.66 12.43 10.92
N ASN A 137 2.95 11.70 10.05
CA ASN A 137 1.52 11.92 9.80
C ASN A 137 0.68 11.68 11.08
N ASN A 138 0.97 10.61 11.83
CA ASN A 138 0.30 10.35 13.11
C ASN A 138 0.50 11.50 14.11
N TYR A 139 1.71 12.06 14.19
CA TYR A 139 2.02 13.18 15.08
C TYR A 139 1.27 14.45 14.67
N GLN A 140 1.28 14.83 13.39
CA GLN A 140 0.53 15.98 12.88
C GLN A 140 -0.98 15.86 13.14
N ASN A 141 -1.57 14.68 12.87
CA ASN A 141 -2.98 14.43 13.17
C ASN A 141 -3.29 14.55 14.67
N SER A 142 -2.37 14.13 15.54
CA SER A 142 -2.52 14.25 17.01
C SER A 142 -2.37 15.67 17.56
N ILE A 143 -1.80 16.59 16.76
CA ILE A 143 -1.76 18.02 17.07
C ILE A 143 -3.04 18.70 16.59
N SER A 144 -3.47 18.42 15.35
CA SER A 144 -4.69 18.99 14.76
C SER A 144 -5.90 18.75 15.66
N SER A 145 -6.14 17.49 16.06
CA SER A 145 -7.27 17.14 16.92
C SER A 145 -7.21 17.75 18.32
N LYS A 146 -6.00 18.03 18.85
CA LYS A 146 -5.83 18.74 20.12
C LYS A 146 -6.13 20.23 20.02
N LEU A 147 -5.85 20.87 18.89
CA LEU A 147 -6.19 22.27 18.64
C LEU A 147 -7.71 22.43 18.46
N GLU A 148 -8.32 21.60 17.61
CA GLU A 148 -9.78 21.56 17.38
C GLU A 148 -10.56 21.33 18.70
N SER A 149 -10.09 20.41 19.55
CA SER A 149 -10.71 20.17 20.87
C SER A 149 -10.59 21.34 21.84
N LYS A 150 -9.64 22.26 21.64
CA LYS A 150 -9.40 23.40 22.52
C LYS A 150 -10.23 24.62 22.14
N GLU A 151 -10.46 24.86 20.86
CA GLU A 151 -11.36 25.93 20.40
C GLU A 151 -12.82 25.66 20.82
N ARG A 152 -13.26 24.40 20.77
CA ARG A 152 -14.61 24.00 21.20
C ARG A 152 -14.86 24.14 22.72
N ALA A 153 -13.82 24.40 23.51
CA ALA A 153 -13.92 24.67 24.95
C ALA A 153 -13.88 26.16 25.30
N GLY A 154 -13.61 27.05 24.33
CA GLY A 154 -13.43 28.50 24.55
C GLY A 154 -14.70 29.34 24.43
N SER A 155 -15.88 28.80 24.78
CA SER A 155 -17.17 29.51 24.63
C SER A 155 -18.24 29.01 25.62
N ALA A 156 -17.91 29.01 26.91
CA ALA A 156 -18.85 28.70 27.99
C ALA A 156 -18.40 29.31 29.34
N GLU A 157 -18.59 30.61 29.52
CA GLU A 157 -18.46 31.27 30.84
C GLU A 157 -19.63 32.24 31.07
N SER A 158 -20.52 31.91 32.04
CA SER A 158 -21.49 32.82 32.70
C SER A 158 -22.44 32.03 33.62
N SER A 159 -22.20 32.07 34.94
CA SER A 159 -23.21 31.96 36.03
C SER A 159 -24.01 30.63 36.17
N CYS A 160 -24.61 30.24 37.30
CA CYS A 160 -24.58 30.61 38.74
C CYS A 160 -25.16 29.39 39.53
N GLU A 161 -24.50 28.88 40.57
CA GLU A 161 -24.80 29.06 42.03
C GLU A 161 -25.98 28.21 42.61
N GLU A 162 -25.80 27.75 43.86
CA GLU A 162 -26.80 27.19 44.83
C GLU A 162 -27.54 25.86 44.51
N ASP A 163 -27.92 24.98 45.45
CA ASP A 163 -27.37 24.61 46.80
C ASP A 163 -28.04 23.28 47.32
N SER A 164 -27.51 22.66 48.40
CA SER A 164 -28.11 21.54 49.22
C SER A 164 -28.45 20.19 48.52
N ASP A 165 -28.50 18.98 49.11
CA ASP A 165 -28.01 18.28 50.34
C ASP A 165 -27.92 16.74 49.94
N ASP A 166 -27.89 15.64 50.71
CA ASP A 166 -28.12 15.22 52.13
C ASP A 166 -27.43 13.83 52.35
N ASP A 167 -27.40 13.27 53.58
CA ASP A 167 -26.81 11.94 53.96
C ASP A 167 -27.84 10.75 53.80
N GLU A 168 -27.60 9.44 54.03
CA GLU A 168 -26.51 8.63 54.64
C GLU A 168 -26.45 7.17 54.05
N ASP A 169 -25.70 6.26 54.70
CA ASP A 169 -25.32 4.86 54.34
C ASP A 169 -26.47 3.83 54.16
N SER A 170 -26.23 2.80 53.32
CA SER A 170 -26.53 1.38 53.68
C SER A 170 -26.02 0.31 52.69
N ASN A 171 -24.95 -0.40 53.11
CA ASN A 171 -24.82 -1.88 53.07
C ASN A 171 -24.47 -2.67 51.75
N ARG A 172 -23.82 -3.83 51.94
CA ARG A 172 -23.24 -4.78 50.94
C ARG A 172 -23.78 -6.20 51.27
N PRO A 173 -24.15 -7.10 50.33
CA PRO A 173 -23.14 -8.00 49.72
C PRO A 173 -23.36 -8.61 48.31
N GLU A 174 -22.23 -8.75 47.63
CA GLU A 174 -21.75 -9.85 46.76
C GLU A 174 -22.71 -10.79 46.01
N THR A 175 -22.43 -10.97 44.70
CA THR A 175 -22.27 -12.32 44.13
C THR A 175 -21.38 -12.35 42.87
N ALA A 176 -20.61 -13.43 42.72
CA ALA A 176 -20.01 -14.00 41.50
C ALA A 176 -19.21 -13.11 40.49
N PRO A 177 -17.90 -13.38 40.28
CA PRO A 177 -17.17 -12.91 39.08
C PRO A 177 -17.42 -13.83 37.87
N ASP A 178 -17.58 -13.26 36.68
CA ASP A 178 -17.73 -14.01 35.42
C ASP A 178 -16.38 -14.61 34.95
N GLN A 179 -16.42 -15.82 34.39
CA GLN A 179 -15.24 -16.53 33.86
C GLN A 179 -15.34 -16.78 32.35
N PRO A 180 -14.37 -16.31 31.53
CA PRO A 180 -14.35 -16.61 30.11
C PRO A 180 -14.01 -18.09 29.86
N LYS A 181 -14.97 -18.84 29.30
CA LYS A 181 -14.77 -20.26 28.95
C LYS A 181 -14.01 -20.42 27.62
N PHE A 182 -13.01 -21.30 27.61
CA PHE A 182 -12.16 -21.61 26.46
C PHE A 182 -11.76 -23.10 26.47
N TYR A 183 -11.43 -23.66 25.29
CA TYR A 183 -11.23 -25.10 24.99
C TYR A 183 -12.48 -26.01 25.09
N GLY A 184 -12.62 -27.10 24.33
CA GLY A 184 -11.82 -27.66 23.20
C GLY A 184 -12.70 -27.92 21.95
N SER A 185 -12.19 -28.18 20.74
CA SER A 185 -11.36 -29.31 20.28
C SER A 185 -12.10 -30.66 20.39
N SER A 186 -12.18 -31.55 19.39
CA SER A 186 -11.39 -31.76 18.14
C SER A 186 -12.32 -32.22 16.97
N SER A 187 -11.93 -32.57 15.74
CA SER A 187 -10.89 -33.52 15.26
C SER A 187 -10.32 -33.13 13.88
N ALA A 188 -9.25 -33.83 13.45
CA ALA A 188 -8.46 -33.53 12.25
C ALA A 188 -8.63 -34.56 11.10
N ASP A 189 -7.99 -34.27 9.96
CA ASP A 189 -7.96 -35.07 8.73
C ASP A 189 -7.21 -36.42 8.86
N VAL A 190 -7.54 -37.37 7.97
CA VAL A 190 -6.70 -38.53 7.59
C VAL A 190 -6.79 -38.69 6.05
N ILE A 191 -5.81 -39.39 5.45
CA ILE A 191 -5.37 -39.24 4.04
C ILE A 191 -5.52 -40.57 3.26
N GLU A 192 -5.77 -40.49 1.94
CA GLU A 192 -5.56 -41.55 0.91
C GLU A 192 -6.45 -42.83 1.02
N GLU A 193 -6.58 -43.70 0.01
CA GLU A 193 -5.79 -43.92 -1.23
C GLU A 193 -6.63 -44.52 -2.40
N GLN A 194 -6.02 -44.63 -3.59
CA GLN A 194 -6.36 -45.49 -4.75
C GLN A 194 -7.66 -45.23 -5.57
N GLY A 195 -7.53 -45.33 -6.90
CA GLY A 195 -8.61 -45.08 -7.87
C GLY A 195 -8.92 -46.29 -8.77
N THR A 196 -9.56 -46.08 -9.93
CA THR A 196 -9.66 -47.10 -11.00
C THR A 196 -10.17 -46.53 -12.33
N LYS A 197 -9.60 -47.04 -13.43
CA LYS A 197 -10.05 -46.97 -14.85
C LYS A 197 -10.02 -45.59 -15.53
#